data_AF-Q9AUF5-F1
#
_entry.id   AF-Q9AUF5-F1
#
_cell.length_a   1.000
_cell.length_b   1.000
_cell.length_c   1.000
_cell.angle_alpha   90.00
_cell.angle_beta   90.00
_cell.angle_gamma   90.00
#
_symmetry.space_group_name_H-M   'P 1'
#
loop_
_entity.id
_entity.type
_entity.pdbx_description
1 polymer ?
#
loop_
_entity_poly.entity_id
_entity_poly.type
_entity_poly.pdbx_seq_one_letter_code
_entity_poly.pdbx_strand_id
1 'polypeptide(L)' 'FCYVEEINGASRDYCDENNRQYPCAPGKGYFGRGPIQLSWNYNYGACGQSLNLNLLGQPELVSSNPTVAF' A
#
# COMPACT_ATOMS: atom_id res chain seq x y z
N PHE A 1 10.21 -0.91 15.70
CA PHE A 1 9.54 -1.52 14.53
C PHE A 1 9.17 -2.96 14.84
N CYS A 2 8.10 -3.21 15.61
CA CYS A 2 7.66 -4.58 15.92
C CYS A 2 6.74 -5.16 14.84
N TYR A 3 6.02 -4.30 14.11
CA TYR A 3 5.08 -4.70 13.07
C TYR A 3 5.43 -3.97 11.78
N VAL A 4 5.52 -4.75 10.70
CA VAL A 4 5.76 -4.24 9.35
C VAL A 4 4.42 -4.02 8.63
N GLU A 5 3.42 -4.84 8.95
CA GLU A 5 2.07 -4.75 8.41
C GLU A 5 1.06 -4.52 9.55
N GLU A 6 -0.06 -3.90 9.21
CA GLU A 6 -1.20 -3.71 10.10
C GLU A 6 -1.69 -5.05 10.65
N ILE A 7 -1.92 -5.11 11.96
CA ILE A 7 -2.45 -6.32 12.60
C ILE A 7 -3.84 -6.61 12.05
N ASN A 8 -4.04 -7.80 11.50
CA ASN A 8 -5.25 -8.21 10.78
C ASN A 8 -5.57 -7.34 9.56
N GLY A 9 -4.59 -6.62 9.00
CA GLY A 9 -4.80 -5.72 7.85
C GLY A 9 -5.44 -6.40 6.66
N ALA A 10 -5.06 -7.65 6.36
CA ALA A 10 -5.65 -8.44 5.26
C ALA A 10 -7.17 -8.70 5.38
N SER A 11 -7.80 -8.42 6.54
CA SER A 11 -9.26 -8.46 6.71
C SER A 11 -9.98 -7.24 6.10
N ARG A 12 -9.23 -6.20 5.71
CA ARG A 12 -9.72 -4.96 5.09
C ARG A 12 -8.85 -4.65 3.88
N ASP A 13 -9.46 -4.42 2.72
CA ASP A 13 -8.72 -4.12 1.49
C ASP A 13 -8.26 -2.66 1.40
N TYR A 14 -8.83 -1.75 2.22
CA TYR A 14 -8.54 -0.31 2.18
C TYR A 14 -8.58 0.25 0.75
N CYS A 15 -9.57 -0.21 0.00
CA CYS A 15 -9.82 0.24 -1.35
C CYS A 15 -10.94 1.29 -1.37
N ASP A 16 -10.63 2.51 -1.81
CA ASP A 16 -11.67 3.45 -2.24
C ASP A 16 -11.99 3.24 -3.72
N GLU A 17 -13.07 2.52 -3.97
CA GLU A 17 -13.58 2.20 -5.32
C GLU A 17 -14.03 3.44 -6.11
N ASN A 18 -14.26 4.58 -5.44
CA ASN A 18 -14.62 5.82 -6.12
C ASN A 18 -13.39 6.58 -6.66
N ASN A 19 -12.17 6.19 -6.24
CA ASN A 19 -10.95 6.86 -6.66
C ASN A 19 -10.53 6.41 -8.07
N ARG A 20 -10.88 7.21 -9.07
CA ARG A 20 -10.56 6.92 -10.48
C ARG A 20 -9.10 7.17 -10.85
N GLN A 21 -8.36 7.96 -10.06
CA GLN A 21 -6.96 8.26 -10.33
C GLN A 21 -6.06 7.07 -9.96
N TYR A 22 -6.41 6.37 -8.88
CA TYR A 22 -5.68 5.21 -8.38
C TYR A 22 -6.64 4.03 -8.16
N PRO A 23 -7.12 3.41 -9.26
CA PRO A 23 -8.08 2.30 -9.16
C PRO A 23 -7.46 1.11 -8.43
N CYS A 24 -8.27 0.41 -7.65
CA CYS A 24 -7.80 -0.74 -6.89
C CYS A 24 -7.42 -1.89 -7.82
N ALA A 25 -6.25 -2.48 -7.57
CA ALA A 25 -5.77 -3.63 -8.31
C ALA A 25 -6.48 -4.90 -7.82
N PRO A 26 -6.97 -5.76 -8.72
CA PRO A 26 -7.64 -7.01 -8.33
C PRO A 26 -6.77 -7.87 -7.42
N GLY A 27 -7.35 -8.34 -6.31
CA GLY A 27 -6.67 -9.20 -5.34
C GLY A 27 -5.61 -8.49 -4.48
N LYS A 28 -5.56 -7.15 -4.50
CA LYS A 28 -4.65 -6.36 -3.67
C LYS A 28 -5.38 -5.65 -2.55
N GLY A 29 -4.72 -5.58 -1.40
CA GLY A 29 -5.16 -4.84 -0.23
C GLY A 29 -4.13 -3.78 0.18
N TYR A 30 -4.62 -2.61 0.53
CA TYR A 30 -3.87 -1.40 0.84
C TYR A 30 -3.90 -1.09 2.35
N PHE A 31 -3.91 -2.12 3.19
CA PHE A 31 -3.74 -1.99 4.63
C PHE A 31 -2.35 -1.47 4.99
N GLY A 32 -2.20 -0.98 6.23
CA GLY A 32 -0.97 -0.35 6.72
C GLY A 32 0.29 -1.19 6.47
N ARG A 33 1.30 -0.61 5.80
CA ARG A 33 2.64 -1.21 5.70
C ARG A 33 3.76 -0.20 5.98
N GLY A 34 4.87 -0.73 6.47
CA GLY A 34 6.09 0.02 6.72
C GLY A 34 6.01 0.93 7.96
N PRO A 35 7.08 1.71 8.21
CA PRO A 35 7.25 2.64 9.33
C PRO A 35 6.09 3.59 9.59
N ILE A 36 5.51 4.15 8.53
CA ILE A 36 4.42 5.13 8.60
C ILE A 36 3.03 4.49 8.48
N GLN A 37 2.96 3.16 8.33
CA GLN A 37 1.73 2.43 8.07
C GLN A 37 0.95 3.03 6.89
N LEU A 38 1.59 3.06 5.72
CA LEU A 38 0.97 3.53 4.48
C LEU A 38 -0.31 2.72 4.22
N SER A 39 -1.44 3.41 4.07
CA SER A 39 -2.76 2.78 3.84
C SER A 39 -3.52 3.49 2.74
N TRP A 40 -4.48 2.80 2.12
CA TRP A 40 -5.34 3.25 1.02
C TRP A 40 -4.71 3.30 -0.37
N ASN A 41 -5.48 2.84 -1.37
CA ASN A 41 -5.11 2.80 -2.78
C ASN A 41 -4.51 4.12 -3.30
N TYR A 42 -5.10 5.26 -2.95
CA TYR A 42 -4.63 6.56 -3.41
C TYR A 42 -3.27 6.98 -2.83
N ASN A 43 -2.95 6.57 -1.60
CA ASN A 43 -1.64 6.85 -1.01
C ASN A 43 -0.57 5.90 -1.59
N TYR A 44 -0.91 4.63 -1.78
CA TYR A 44 -0.03 3.68 -2.48
C TYR A 44 0.26 4.13 -3.92
N GLY A 45 -0.77 4.60 -4.63
CA GLY A 45 -0.63 5.14 -5.97
C GLY A 45 0.27 6.38 -6.03
N ALA A 46 0.02 7.37 -5.16
CA ALA A 46 0.84 8.58 -5.10
C ALA A 46 2.30 8.30 -4.68
N CYS A 47 2.51 7.45 -3.68
CA CYS A 47 3.84 7.03 -3.25
C CYS A 47 4.58 6.29 -4.37
N GLY A 48 3.92 5.33 -5.02
CA GLY A 48 4.49 4.60 -6.15
C GLY A 48 4.89 5.51 -7.30
N GLN A 49 4.06 6.50 -7.62
CA GLN A 49 4.39 7.51 -8.63
C GLN A 49 5.64 8.33 -8.27
N SER A 50 5.78 8.74 -7.00
CA SER A 50 6.95 9.50 -6.55
C SER A 50 8.25 8.68 -6.54
N LEU A 51 8.15 7.38 -6.27
CA LEU A 51 9.29 6.46 -6.23
C LEU A 51 9.56 5.78 -7.58
N ASN A 52 8.74 6.05 -8.59
CA ASN A 52 8.73 5.36 -9.88
C ASN A 52 8.59 3.81 -9.74
N LEU A 53 7.69 3.38 -8.85
CA LEU A 53 7.36 1.99 -8.54
C LEU A 53 5.85 1.73 -8.70
N ASN A 54 5.46 0.54 -9.12
CA ASN A 54 4.05 0.15 -9.19
C ASN A 54 3.51 -0.34 -7.83
N LEU A 55 3.46 0.56 -6.84
CA LEU A 55 2.95 0.21 -5.51
C LEU A 55 1.44 -0.02 -5.48
N LEU A 56 0.68 0.44 -6.49
CA LEU A 56 -0.74 0.15 -6.62
C LEU A 56 -0.99 -1.32 -7.00
N GLY A 57 -0.15 -1.88 -7.87
CA GLY A 57 -0.18 -3.28 -8.27
C GLY A 57 0.69 -4.21 -7.43
N GLN A 58 1.63 -3.68 -6.65
CA GLN A 58 2.54 -4.44 -5.78
C GLN A 58 2.69 -3.76 -4.40
N PRO A 59 1.60 -3.58 -3.63
CA PRO A 59 1.66 -2.92 -2.32
C PRO A 59 2.55 -3.65 -1.31
N GLU A 60 2.76 -4.95 -1.48
CA GLU A 60 3.68 -5.78 -0.69
C GLU A 60 5.16 -5.34 -0.74
N LEU A 61 5.55 -4.50 -1.71
CA LEU A 61 6.91 -3.95 -1.75
C LEU A 61 7.22 -3.09 -0.52
N VAL A 62 6.20 -2.41 0.04
CA VAL A 62 6.34 -1.56 1.23
C VAL A 62 6.62 -2.39 2.50
N SER A 63 6.22 -3.67 2.52
CA SER A 63 6.52 -4.57 3.64
C SER A 63 7.73 -5.48 3.41
N SER A 64 8.11 -5.74 2.15
CA SER A 64 9.22 -6.64 1.80
C SER A 64 10.56 -5.96 1.51
N ASN A 65 10.56 -4.67 1.16
CA ASN A 65 11.78 -3.92 0.84
C ASN A 65 11.99 -2.73 1.79
N PRO A 66 13.00 -2.76 2.69
CA PRO A 66 13.28 -1.67 3.62
C PRO A 66 13.58 -0.34 2.95
N THR A 67 14.23 -0.32 1.79
CA THR A 67 14.54 0.91 1.05
C THR A 67 13.28 1.54 0.45
N VAL A 68 12.25 0.76 0.16
CA VAL A 68 10.94 1.27 -0.29
C VAL A 68 10.09 1.71 0.90
N ALA A 69 10.29 1.09 2.07
CA ALA A 69 9.54 1.36 3.27
C ALA A 69 9.94 2.68 3.98
N PHE A 70 11.18 3.15 3.81
CA PHE A 70 11.76 4.34 4.45
C PHE A 70 12.03 5.46 3.45
#